data_AF-A0A7C9FG31-F1
#
_entry.id   AF-A0A7C9FG31-F1
#
_cell.length_a   1.000
_cell.length_b   1.000
_cell.length_c   1.000
_cell.angle_alpha   90.00
_cell.angle_beta   90.00
_cell.angle_gamma   90.00
#
_symmetry.space_group_name_H-M   'P 1'
#
loop_
_entity.id
_entity.type
_entity.pdbx_description
1 polymer ?
#
loop_
_entity_poly.entity_id
_entity_poly.type
_entity_poly.pdbx_seq_one_letter_code
_entity_poly.pdbx_strand_id
1 'polypeptide(L)'
;MPACPERLQWRDNSLERDLYIQTPTVTVLAMDGRRRWLDIQKLGSNGKSHFVLATNLSPCYGVRIHLWPEKGNISSDLPLSRRVREVTSKMAQIPSGPAPKQIEPGSQTEQPPPSAVLWLSPEDMRGFRFITISVAPRPTVSGGPPPAVSMAVGQFFNPDEGFMEFSPSSLLMSAYAQKEISFKENHPIALNLSFTVSLGLLPVTLSLKTTGCGIKNSDLSAEDAGDAENSRLCKLRCFPAVAIAWDRTSGLHVYPNLNSETVIVDSAPALWNSAHGSEKTTVLLLVDPHCAYKASYSVSVTAAAGRFLLLYFSKIAGLAFAVVFFALMRQAHAWELDMPIPSMLTAVEYNMRLPLPFLTMTAIPLSIPLLLSILQLHLFPSILNFLIVSLLCYVAANGSVIILIFMLQMVFYLAAVAHVFFKKRWQVWEGNFCLVFLQWFINIASRFSAFKVVRLVRSNPVFVTALSAIFLACFIHPALGLSVVLISHSLCCHNALC
;
A
#
# COMPACT_ATOMS: atom_id res chain seq x y z
N MET A 1 -25.08 -18.95 -11.60
CA MET A 1 -23.94 -19.45 -12.40
C MET A 1 -24.45 -20.55 -13.32
N PRO A 2 -24.05 -20.58 -14.59
CA PRO A 2 -24.47 -21.63 -15.53
C PRO A 2 -23.98 -23.01 -15.07
N ALA A 3 -24.79 -24.03 -15.28
CA ALA A 3 -24.43 -25.42 -14.99
C ALA A 3 -23.29 -25.90 -15.90
N CYS A 4 -22.45 -26.82 -15.41
CA CYS A 4 -21.40 -27.41 -16.24
C CYS A 4 -22.02 -28.12 -17.45
N PRO A 5 -21.39 -28.06 -18.64
CA PRO A 5 -21.91 -28.73 -19.82
C PRO A 5 -21.96 -30.25 -19.64
N GLU A 6 -23.11 -30.87 -19.93
CA GLU A 6 -23.31 -32.32 -19.79
C GLU A 6 -22.47 -33.15 -20.76
N ARG A 7 -22.08 -32.59 -21.92
CA ARG A 7 -21.42 -33.29 -23.04
C ARG A 7 -19.90 -33.11 -23.13
N LEU A 8 -19.17 -33.15 -22.02
CA LEU A 8 -17.76 -33.56 -22.10
C LEU A 8 -17.71 -35.07 -21.94
N GLN A 9 -17.07 -35.78 -22.88
CA GLN A 9 -16.72 -37.18 -22.72
C GLN A 9 -15.65 -37.30 -21.62
N TRP A 10 -16.07 -37.22 -20.37
CA TRP A 10 -15.32 -37.81 -19.27
C TRP A 10 -15.32 -39.30 -19.57
N ARG A 11 -14.14 -39.93 -19.71
CA ARG A 11 -14.08 -41.38 -19.94
C ARG A 11 -14.76 -42.04 -18.75
N ASP A 12 -16.03 -42.42 -18.91
CA ASP A 12 -16.85 -42.95 -17.83
C ASP A 12 -16.34 -44.30 -17.31
N ASN A 13 -15.39 -44.90 -18.02
CA ASN A 13 -14.88 -46.24 -17.75
C ASN A 13 -13.35 -46.32 -17.94
N SER A 14 -12.55 -45.60 -17.15
CA SER A 14 -11.24 -46.16 -16.85
C SER A 14 -11.47 -47.34 -15.89
N LEU A 15 -10.99 -48.53 -16.24
CA LEU A 15 -11.01 -49.75 -15.40
C LEU A 15 -10.16 -49.61 -14.11
N GLU A 16 -9.79 -48.38 -13.76
CA GLU A 16 -8.87 -48.08 -12.68
C GLU A 16 -9.65 -47.89 -11.39
N ARG A 17 -9.21 -48.58 -10.33
CA ARG A 17 -9.88 -48.57 -9.03
C ARG A 17 -9.89 -47.15 -8.44
N ASP A 18 -11.05 -46.77 -7.95
CA ASP A 18 -11.26 -45.57 -7.15
C ASP A 18 -10.30 -45.52 -5.94
N LEU A 19 -9.76 -44.33 -5.66
CA LEU A 19 -8.77 -44.13 -4.60
C LEU A 19 -9.44 -43.54 -3.36
N TYR A 20 -9.58 -44.35 -2.32
CA TYR A 20 -10.14 -43.92 -1.04
C TYR A 20 -9.09 -43.20 -0.19
N ILE A 21 -9.35 -41.94 0.14
CA ILE A 21 -8.42 -41.10 0.88
C ILE A 21 -8.84 -41.09 2.35
N GLN A 22 -7.89 -41.45 3.23
CA GLN A 22 -8.11 -41.54 4.67
C GLN A 22 -7.55 -40.34 5.45
N THR A 23 -6.80 -39.47 4.77
CA THR A 23 -6.22 -38.25 5.33
C THR A 23 -7.14 -37.04 5.10
N PRO A 24 -7.15 -36.04 5.99
CA PRO A 24 -7.97 -34.85 5.83
C PRO A 24 -7.50 -33.96 4.68
N THR A 25 -6.24 -34.10 4.26
CA THR A 25 -5.64 -33.43 3.10
C THR A 25 -5.55 -34.41 1.94
N VAL A 26 -5.86 -33.94 0.73
CA VAL A 26 -5.77 -34.69 -0.53
C VAL A 26 -5.00 -33.88 -1.56
N THR A 27 -4.07 -34.54 -2.24
CA THR A 27 -3.35 -33.99 -3.39
C THR A 27 -3.82 -34.69 -4.65
N VAL A 28 -4.11 -33.90 -5.68
CA VAL A 28 -4.58 -34.38 -6.97
C VAL A 28 -3.56 -34.03 -8.02
N LEU A 29 -3.04 -35.04 -8.70
CA LEU A 29 -2.01 -34.90 -9.73
C LEU A 29 -2.64 -34.85 -11.13
N ALA A 30 -1.92 -34.25 -12.09
CA ALA A 30 -2.37 -34.18 -13.48
C ALA A 30 -2.60 -35.57 -14.11
N MET A 31 -1.87 -36.58 -13.64
CA MET A 31 -1.93 -37.96 -14.10
C MET A 31 -2.94 -38.84 -13.38
N ASP A 32 -3.58 -38.31 -12.33
CA ASP A 32 -4.37 -39.18 -11.48
C ASP A 32 -5.47 -39.88 -12.25
N GLY A 33 -6.17 -39.18 -13.16
CA GLY A 33 -7.22 -39.74 -14.04
C GLY A 33 -8.37 -40.50 -13.35
N ARG A 34 -8.25 -40.73 -12.05
CA ARG A 34 -9.05 -41.55 -11.15
C ARG A 34 -9.90 -40.67 -10.26
N ARG A 35 -10.99 -41.24 -9.77
CA ARG A 35 -11.84 -40.57 -8.78
C ARG A 35 -11.24 -40.77 -7.40
N ARG A 36 -10.99 -39.65 -6.71
CA ARG A 36 -10.55 -39.62 -5.30
C ARG A 36 -11.79 -39.58 -4.42
N TRP A 37 -12.00 -40.59 -3.59
CA TRP A 37 -13.16 -40.70 -2.69
C TRP A 37 -12.78 -40.30 -1.27
N LEU A 38 -13.51 -39.34 -0.71
CA LEU A 38 -13.28 -38.76 0.61
C LEU A 38 -14.54 -38.93 1.45
N ASP A 39 -14.39 -39.44 2.67
CA ASP A 39 -15.49 -39.62 3.61
C ASP A 39 -15.71 -38.35 4.44
N ILE A 40 -16.82 -37.67 4.20
CA ILE A 40 -17.17 -36.40 4.85
C ILE A 40 -17.27 -36.56 6.36
N GLN A 41 -17.92 -37.62 6.84
CA GLN A 41 -18.13 -37.81 8.27
C GLN A 41 -16.83 -38.20 8.97
N LYS A 42 -16.03 -39.06 8.35
CA LYS A 42 -14.75 -39.49 8.92
C LYS A 42 -13.73 -38.35 8.92
N LEU A 43 -13.58 -37.64 7.80
CA LEU A 43 -12.55 -36.59 7.64
C LEU A 43 -12.97 -35.24 8.21
N GLY A 44 -14.28 -34.97 8.27
CA GLY A 44 -14.83 -33.79 8.93
C GLY A 44 -15.05 -33.95 10.44
N SER A 45 -14.69 -35.11 11.01
CA SER A 45 -14.67 -35.31 12.46
C SER A 45 -13.64 -34.40 13.14
N ASN A 46 -13.75 -34.20 14.46
CA ASN A 46 -12.88 -33.32 15.26
C ASN A 46 -12.95 -31.82 14.91
N GLY A 47 -14.13 -31.33 14.52
CA GLY A 47 -14.36 -29.88 14.28
C GLY A 47 -13.94 -29.38 12.89
N LYS A 48 -13.39 -30.23 12.02
CA LYS A 48 -12.95 -29.90 10.65
C LYS A 48 -14.11 -29.97 9.65
N SER A 49 -15.16 -29.23 9.94
CA SER A 49 -16.46 -29.35 9.27
C SER A 49 -16.51 -28.71 7.87
N HIS A 50 -15.49 -27.97 7.47
CA HIS A 50 -15.41 -27.30 6.17
C HIS A 50 -14.47 -28.03 5.23
N PHE A 51 -14.81 -28.04 3.93
CA PHE A 51 -13.94 -28.57 2.88
C PHE A 51 -13.59 -27.47 1.89
N VAL A 52 -12.31 -27.35 1.56
CA VAL A 52 -11.84 -26.43 0.52
C VAL A 52 -10.94 -27.16 -0.46
N LEU A 53 -11.03 -26.80 -1.73
CA LEU A 53 -10.16 -27.29 -2.79
C LEU A 53 -9.60 -26.11 -3.57
N ALA A 54 -8.29 -25.92 -3.55
CA ALA A 54 -7.59 -24.99 -4.43
C ALA A 54 -7.02 -25.75 -5.63
N THR A 55 -7.20 -25.26 -6.84
CA THR A 55 -6.77 -25.95 -8.07
C THR A 55 -6.34 -24.99 -9.16
N ASN A 56 -5.38 -25.42 -9.97
CA ASN A 56 -4.98 -24.76 -11.22
C ASN A 56 -5.74 -25.31 -12.45
N LEU A 57 -6.73 -26.18 -12.24
CA LEU A 57 -7.57 -26.74 -13.28
C LEU A 57 -8.80 -25.87 -13.51
N SER A 58 -9.18 -25.72 -14.78
CA SER A 58 -10.42 -25.04 -15.14
C SER A 58 -11.64 -25.82 -14.61
N PRO A 59 -12.58 -25.18 -13.88
CA PRO A 59 -13.83 -25.80 -13.48
C PRO A 59 -14.60 -26.38 -14.67
N CYS A 60 -15.31 -27.49 -14.48
CA CYS A 60 -16.13 -28.22 -15.47
C CYS A 60 -15.37 -28.93 -16.60
N TYR A 61 -14.22 -28.41 -17.05
CA TYR A 61 -13.41 -28.94 -18.15
C TYR A 61 -12.20 -29.74 -17.68
N GLY A 62 -11.53 -29.27 -16.61
CA GLY A 62 -10.32 -29.89 -16.07
C GLY A 62 -10.58 -30.68 -14.80
N VAL A 63 -11.54 -30.24 -13.99
CA VAL A 63 -11.92 -30.89 -12.72
C VAL A 63 -13.44 -30.89 -12.55
N ARG A 64 -13.97 -31.97 -11.98
CA ARG A 64 -15.36 -32.09 -11.53
C ARG A 64 -15.46 -32.68 -10.14
N ILE A 65 -16.40 -32.17 -9.35
CA ILE A 65 -16.63 -32.55 -7.96
C ILE A 65 -18.08 -32.92 -7.76
N HIS A 66 -18.28 -34.08 -7.15
CA HIS A 66 -19.60 -34.62 -6.87
C HIS A 66 -19.73 -34.99 -5.39
N LEU A 67 -20.92 -34.73 -4.84
CA LEU A 67 -21.33 -35.16 -3.52
C LEU A 67 -22.23 -36.38 -3.64
N TRP A 68 -21.92 -37.42 -2.87
CA TRP A 68 -22.62 -38.71 -2.88
C TRP A 68 -23.29 -38.95 -1.53
N PRO A 69 -24.59 -39.28 -1.51
CA PRO A 69 -25.27 -39.66 -0.28
C PRO A 69 -24.78 -41.01 0.22
N GLU A 70 -25.07 -41.30 1.49
CA GLU A 70 -24.84 -42.63 2.06
C GLU A 70 -25.66 -43.67 1.28
N LYS A 71 -25.05 -44.82 0.97
CA LYS A 71 -25.77 -45.97 0.41
C LYS A 71 -26.64 -46.59 1.51
N GLY A 72 -27.79 -45.98 1.78
CA GLY A 72 -28.80 -46.51 2.69
C GLY A 72 -29.83 -47.38 1.95
N ASN A 73 -30.29 -48.44 2.63
CA ASN A 73 -31.38 -49.37 2.27
C ASN A 73 -32.77 -48.69 2.11
N ILE A 74 -32.84 -47.44 1.65
CA ILE A 74 -34.08 -46.68 1.53
C ILE A 74 -34.56 -46.78 0.09
N SER A 75 -35.60 -47.57 -0.10
CA SER A 75 -36.46 -47.69 -1.28
C SER A 75 -37.03 -46.32 -1.67
N SER A 76 -36.20 -45.50 -2.31
CA SER A 76 -36.62 -44.26 -2.96
C SER A 76 -36.50 -44.48 -4.48
N ASP A 77 -37.57 -44.24 -5.21
CA ASP A 77 -37.72 -44.55 -6.64
C ASP A 77 -36.87 -43.67 -7.59
N LEU A 78 -35.89 -42.94 -7.05
CA LEU A 78 -35.02 -42.05 -7.82
C LEU A 78 -33.70 -42.75 -8.18
N PRO A 79 -33.29 -42.78 -9.46
CA PRO A 79 -32.02 -43.38 -9.89
C PRO A 79 -30.83 -42.70 -9.20
N LEU A 80 -29.78 -43.47 -8.90
CA LEU A 80 -28.55 -43.00 -8.21
C LEU A 80 -27.97 -41.73 -8.86
N SER A 81 -28.05 -41.59 -10.19
CA SER A 81 -27.61 -40.42 -10.94
C SER A 81 -28.33 -39.12 -10.60
N ARG A 82 -29.58 -39.18 -10.10
CA ARG A 82 -30.33 -38.01 -9.64
C ARG A 82 -30.06 -37.64 -8.18
N ARG A 83 -29.40 -38.52 -7.42
CA ARG A 83 -29.06 -38.27 -6.00
C ARG A 83 -27.66 -37.71 -5.83
N VAL A 84 -26.80 -37.88 -6.83
CA VAL A 84 -25.47 -37.29 -6.89
C VAL A 84 -25.60 -35.83 -7.25
N ARG A 85 -24.97 -34.97 -6.45
CA ARG A 85 -24.99 -33.53 -6.69
C ARG A 85 -23.63 -33.07 -7.18
N GLU A 86 -23.56 -32.59 -8.42
CA GLU A 86 -22.37 -31.89 -8.90
C GLU A 86 -22.28 -30.51 -8.24
N VAL A 87 -21.12 -30.19 -7.66
CA VAL A 87 -20.85 -28.90 -7.00
C VAL A 87 -19.74 -28.11 -7.70
N THR A 88 -19.22 -28.61 -8.82
CA THR A 88 -18.16 -27.97 -9.62
C THR A 88 -18.50 -26.52 -9.99
N SER A 89 -19.77 -26.24 -10.31
CA SER A 89 -20.22 -24.90 -10.69
C SER A 89 -20.20 -23.88 -9.55
N LYS A 90 -19.99 -24.32 -8.29
CA LYS A 90 -19.77 -23.42 -7.15
C LYS A 90 -18.31 -22.95 -7.02
N MET A 91 -17.39 -23.49 -7.82
CA MET A 91 -16.00 -23.03 -7.82
C MET A 91 -15.92 -21.54 -8.21
N ALA A 92 -15.23 -20.76 -7.39
CA ALA A 92 -14.86 -19.40 -7.73
C ALA A 92 -13.56 -19.43 -8.55
N GLN A 93 -13.55 -18.73 -9.68
CA GLN A 93 -12.31 -18.52 -10.43
C GLN A 93 -11.50 -17.41 -9.77
N ILE A 94 -10.20 -17.64 -9.65
CA ILE A 94 -9.22 -16.69 -9.14
C ILE A 94 -8.41 -16.22 -10.35
N PRO A 95 -8.15 -14.92 -10.53
CA PRO A 95 -7.23 -14.46 -11.56
C PRO A 95 -5.83 -15.03 -11.27
N SER A 96 -5.50 -16.11 -11.97
CA SER A 96 -4.19 -16.75 -11.90
C SER A 96 -3.18 -15.87 -12.63
N GLY A 97 -2.04 -15.62 -11.98
CA GLY A 97 -0.90 -14.96 -12.60
C GLY A 97 -0.33 -15.79 -13.77
N PRO A 98 0.60 -15.23 -14.55
CA PRO A 98 1.22 -15.95 -15.66
C PRO A 98 1.87 -17.25 -15.15
N ALA A 99 1.69 -18.34 -15.90
CA ALA A 99 2.37 -19.58 -15.59
C ALA A 99 3.90 -19.33 -15.61
N PRO A 100 4.64 -19.83 -14.61
CA PRO A 100 6.08 -19.61 -14.53
C PRO A 100 6.78 -20.17 -15.77
N LYS A 101 7.76 -19.43 -16.29
CA LYS A 101 8.49 -19.81 -17.51
C LYS A 101 9.37 -21.02 -17.24
N GLN A 102 9.27 -22.02 -18.11
CA GLN A 102 10.22 -23.12 -18.13
C GLN A 102 11.60 -22.59 -18.56
N ILE A 103 12.61 -22.76 -17.70
CA ILE A 103 13.98 -22.27 -17.96
C ILE A 103 14.69 -23.19 -18.97
N GLU A 104 14.46 -24.52 -18.89
CA GLU A 104 15.09 -25.50 -19.78
C GLU A 104 14.09 -26.53 -20.33
N PRO A 105 14.15 -26.89 -21.62
CA PRO A 105 13.34 -27.96 -22.20
C PRO A 105 13.57 -29.28 -21.45
N GLY A 106 12.51 -29.86 -20.88
CA GLY A 106 12.57 -31.12 -20.13
C GLY A 106 12.85 -30.99 -18.63
N SER A 107 13.17 -29.79 -18.11
CA SER A 107 13.26 -29.56 -16.66
C SER A 107 11.88 -29.56 -16.00
N GLN A 108 11.81 -29.93 -14.71
CA GLN A 108 10.59 -29.70 -13.93
C GLN A 108 10.28 -28.20 -13.87
N THR A 109 9.05 -27.82 -14.21
CA THR A 109 8.57 -26.44 -14.15
C THR A 109 8.03 -26.14 -12.76
N GLU A 110 8.18 -24.90 -12.30
CA GLU A 110 7.49 -24.42 -11.11
C GLU A 110 5.97 -24.62 -11.27
N GLN A 111 5.28 -24.88 -10.16
CA GLN A 111 3.84 -25.09 -10.21
C GLN A 111 3.13 -23.77 -10.53
N PRO A 112 2.11 -23.76 -11.39
CA PRO A 112 1.32 -22.55 -11.61
C PRO A 112 0.45 -22.26 -10.38
N PRO A 113 0.16 -20.98 -10.09
CA PRO A 113 -0.72 -20.60 -8.99
C PRO A 113 -2.12 -21.17 -9.19
N PRO A 114 -2.87 -21.45 -8.10
CA PRO A 114 -4.25 -21.90 -8.21
C PRO A 114 -5.11 -20.84 -8.93
N SER A 115 -5.93 -21.33 -9.86
CA SER A 115 -6.83 -20.54 -10.71
C SER A 115 -8.30 -20.68 -10.34
N ALA A 116 -8.64 -21.61 -9.44
CA ALA A 116 -9.97 -21.77 -8.91
C ALA A 116 -9.95 -22.32 -7.48
N VAL A 117 -10.97 -21.96 -6.72
CA VAL A 117 -11.19 -22.47 -5.36
C VAL A 117 -12.64 -22.91 -5.20
N LEU A 118 -12.85 -24.10 -4.62
CA LEU A 118 -14.15 -24.54 -4.12
C LEU A 118 -14.15 -24.43 -2.60
N TRP A 119 -15.20 -23.84 -2.04
CA TRP A 119 -15.45 -23.83 -0.61
C TRP A 119 -16.80 -24.46 -0.32
N LEU A 120 -16.84 -25.49 0.53
CA LEU A 120 -18.07 -26.16 0.95
C LEU A 120 -18.23 -26.01 2.47
N SER A 121 -19.36 -25.42 2.85
CA SER A 121 -19.77 -25.32 4.26
C SER A 121 -20.37 -26.65 4.76
N PRO A 122 -20.53 -26.82 6.07
CA PRO A 122 -21.22 -27.99 6.64
C PRO A 122 -22.66 -28.13 6.13
N GLU A 123 -23.30 -27.01 5.79
CA GLU A 123 -24.65 -26.97 5.22
C GLU A 123 -24.69 -27.53 3.81
N ASP A 124 -23.68 -27.19 2.99
CA ASP A 124 -23.55 -27.69 1.62
C ASP A 124 -23.30 -29.19 1.56
N MET A 125 -22.62 -29.73 2.57
CA MET A 125 -22.30 -31.16 2.69
C MET A 125 -23.34 -31.96 3.47
N ARG A 126 -24.37 -31.31 4.04
CA ARG A 126 -25.39 -31.96 4.85
C ARG A 126 -26.18 -32.98 4.01
N GLY A 127 -26.29 -34.21 4.53
CA GLY A 127 -26.99 -35.32 3.85
C GLY A 127 -26.12 -36.09 2.85
N PHE A 128 -24.85 -35.71 2.67
CA PHE A 128 -23.89 -36.44 1.85
C PHE A 128 -22.87 -37.17 2.73
N ARG A 129 -22.39 -38.33 2.25
CA ARG A 129 -21.38 -39.13 2.93
C ARG A 129 -20.01 -39.01 2.28
N PHE A 130 -19.97 -38.90 0.96
CA PHE A 130 -18.70 -38.87 0.22
C PHE A 130 -18.57 -37.68 -0.71
N ILE A 131 -17.35 -37.19 -0.85
CA ILE A 131 -16.95 -36.26 -1.92
C ILE A 131 -16.09 -37.05 -2.89
N THR A 132 -16.36 -36.89 -4.18
CA THR A 132 -15.45 -37.38 -5.22
C THR A 132 -14.86 -36.25 -6.02
N ILE A 133 -13.55 -36.27 -6.21
CA ILE A 133 -12.83 -35.37 -7.10
C ILE A 133 -12.39 -36.16 -8.32
N SER A 134 -12.75 -35.67 -9.51
CA SER A 134 -12.40 -36.26 -10.80
C SER A 134 -11.65 -35.25 -11.65
N VAL A 135 -10.57 -35.68 -12.29
CA VAL A 135 -9.72 -34.85 -13.15
C VAL A 135 -9.80 -35.36 -14.58
N ALA A 136 -9.95 -34.43 -15.52
CA ALA A 136 -10.02 -34.77 -16.93
C ALA A 136 -8.67 -35.33 -17.40
N PRO A 137 -8.65 -36.46 -18.12
CA PRO A 137 -7.41 -36.96 -18.71
C PRO A 137 -6.91 -35.93 -19.73
N ARG A 138 -5.68 -35.42 -19.53
CA ARG A 138 -5.06 -34.53 -20.53
C ARG A 138 -4.54 -35.38 -21.70
N PRO A 139 -4.84 -35.03 -22.96
CA PRO A 139 -4.15 -35.63 -24.08
C PRO A 139 -2.67 -35.22 -24.03
N THR A 140 -1.78 -36.18 -23.86
CA THR A 140 -0.34 -35.98 -23.99
C THR A 140 -0.03 -35.69 -25.46
N VAL A 141 0.12 -34.41 -25.82
CA VAL A 141 0.44 -33.99 -27.20
C VAL A 141 1.83 -34.49 -27.64
N SER A 142 2.69 -34.82 -26.68
CA SER A 142 4.00 -35.45 -26.88
C SER A 142 4.06 -36.63 -25.93
N GLY A 143 4.37 -37.84 -26.42
CA GLY A 143 4.32 -39.12 -25.71
C GLY A 143 5.21 -39.29 -24.45
N GLY A 144 5.62 -38.21 -23.81
CA GLY A 144 6.19 -38.21 -22.47
C GLY A 144 5.10 -38.20 -21.37
N PRO A 145 5.40 -38.72 -20.18
CA PRO A 145 4.53 -38.57 -19.03
C PRO A 145 4.42 -37.08 -18.69
N PRO A 146 3.20 -36.52 -18.53
CA PRO A 146 3.06 -35.14 -18.12
C PRO A 146 3.62 -34.98 -16.70
N PRO A 147 4.09 -33.77 -16.35
CA PRO A 147 4.87 -33.56 -15.15
C PRO A 147 4.02 -33.91 -13.91
N ALA A 148 4.66 -34.55 -12.92
CA ALA A 148 4.07 -34.93 -11.63
C ALA A 148 3.84 -33.69 -10.73
N VAL A 149 3.06 -32.74 -11.24
CA VAL A 149 2.76 -31.47 -10.59
C VAL A 149 1.43 -31.58 -9.86
N SER A 150 1.36 -31.01 -8.65
CA SER A 150 0.11 -30.87 -7.91
C SER A 150 -0.82 -29.95 -8.67
N MET A 151 -2.00 -30.45 -9.04
CA MET A 151 -3.00 -29.71 -9.82
C MET A 151 -4.18 -29.27 -8.96
N ALA A 152 -4.45 -29.98 -7.86
CA ALA A 152 -5.37 -29.53 -6.84
C ALA A 152 -4.94 -30.02 -5.47
N VAL A 153 -5.15 -29.18 -4.45
CA VAL A 153 -4.98 -29.53 -3.05
C VAL A 153 -6.29 -29.28 -2.34
N GLY A 154 -6.83 -30.32 -1.71
CA GLY A 154 -8.07 -30.29 -0.96
C GLY A 154 -7.82 -30.57 0.50
N GLN A 155 -8.58 -29.95 1.39
CA GLN A 155 -8.43 -30.14 2.82
C GLN A 155 -9.77 -30.01 3.55
N PHE A 156 -10.02 -30.93 4.49
CA PHE A 156 -10.98 -30.71 5.58
C PHE A 156 -10.29 -29.94 6.71
N PHE A 157 -10.85 -28.80 7.09
CA PHE A 157 -10.25 -27.90 8.08
C PHE A 157 -11.31 -27.19 8.91
N ASN A 158 -10.88 -26.60 10.02
CA ASN A 158 -11.69 -25.68 10.81
C ASN A 158 -11.28 -24.24 10.45
N PRO A 159 -12.19 -23.38 9.96
CA PRO A 159 -11.89 -21.98 9.67
C PRO A 159 -11.27 -21.22 10.85
N ASP A 160 -11.61 -21.58 12.08
CA ASP A 160 -11.09 -20.94 13.29
C ASP A 160 -9.60 -21.24 13.53
N GLU A 161 -9.09 -22.40 13.07
CA GLU A 161 -7.66 -22.74 13.18
C GLU A 161 -6.80 -21.83 12.29
N GLY A 162 -7.36 -21.31 11.20
CA GLY A 162 -6.68 -20.42 10.26
C GLY A 162 -6.87 -18.94 10.57
N PHE A 163 -7.67 -18.58 11.57
CA PHE A 163 -8.00 -17.19 11.88
C PHE A 163 -6.94 -16.54 12.78
N MET A 164 -6.42 -15.39 12.36
CA MET A 164 -5.47 -14.57 13.11
C MET A 164 -5.91 -13.12 13.10
N GLU A 165 -6.01 -12.50 14.28
CA GLU A 165 -6.37 -11.09 14.42
C GLU A 165 -5.16 -10.26 14.86
N PHE A 166 -4.85 -9.21 14.10
CA PHE A 166 -3.77 -8.28 14.39
C PHE A 166 -4.29 -7.05 15.10
N SER A 167 -3.83 -6.84 16.33
CA SER A 167 -4.17 -5.67 17.13
C SER A 167 -3.41 -4.42 16.67
N PRO A 168 -3.93 -3.20 16.92
CA PRO A 168 -3.27 -1.96 16.50
C PRO A 168 -1.87 -1.81 17.10
N SER A 169 -1.69 -2.25 18.36
CA SER A 169 -0.40 -2.22 19.03
C SER A 169 0.62 -3.16 18.39
N SER A 170 0.20 -4.37 17.98
CA SER A 170 1.07 -5.30 17.27
C SER A 170 1.54 -4.76 15.91
N LEU A 171 0.64 -4.05 15.21
CA LEU A 171 0.94 -3.40 13.93
C LEU A 171 1.90 -2.22 14.11
N LEU A 172 1.68 -1.38 15.12
CA LEU A 172 2.60 -0.28 15.43
C LEU A 172 4.00 -0.78 15.82
N MET A 173 4.10 -1.88 16.56
CA MET A 173 5.41 -2.49 16.85
C MET A 173 6.09 -3.03 15.59
N SER A 174 5.31 -3.48 14.59
CA SER A 174 5.85 -3.93 13.30
C SER A 174 6.39 -2.80 12.42
N ALA A 175 6.16 -1.53 12.79
CA ALA A 175 6.77 -0.37 12.14
C ALA A 175 8.26 -0.22 12.51
N TYR A 176 8.67 -0.68 13.70
CA TYR A 176 10.05 -0.59 14.19
C TYR A 176 10.87 -1.83 13.85
N ALA A 177 10.26 -3.01 13.92
CA ALA A 177 10.93 -4.27 13.64
C ALA A 177 9.99 -5.19 12.85
N GLN A 178 10.52 -5.81 11.79
CA GLN A 178 9.80 -6.80 11.02
C GLN A 178 9.32 -7.94 11.93
N LYS A 179 8.03 -8.27 11.84
CA LYS A 179 7.44 -9.38 12.59
C LYS A 179 7.29 -10.58 11.69
N GLU A 180 7.49 -11.76 12.25
CA GLU A 180 7.53 -13.01 11.53
C GLU A 180 6.59 -14.04 12.17
N ILE A 181 5.87 -14.77 11.34
CA ILE A 181 4.97 -15.85 11.72
C ILE A 181 5.41 -17.09 10.97
N SER A 182 5.72 -18.16 11.71
CA SER A 182 6.08 -19.45 11.13
C SER A 182 4.85 -20.36 11.05
N PHE A 183 4.45 -20.73 9.84
CA PHE A 183 3.48 -21.78 9.57
C PHE A 183 4.23 -23.09 9.34
N LYS A 184 4.02 -24.05 10.24
CA LYS A 184 4.56 -25.40 10.08
C LYS A 184 3.70 -26.21 9.11
N GLU A 185 4.24 -27.32 8.62
CA GLU A 185 3.50 -28.28 7.80
C GLU A 185 2.20 -28.73 8.49
N ASN A 186 1.20 -29.09 7.68
CA ASN A 186 -0.17 -29.43 8.07
C ASN A 186 -0.98 -28.25 8.64
N HIS A 187 -0.61 -27.00 8.33
CA HIS A 187 -1.45 -25.84 8.60
C HIS A 187 -2.76 -25.90 7.79
N PRO A 188 -3.79 -25.11 8.14
CA PRO A 188 -4.95 -24.91 7.29
C PRO A 188 -4.56 -24.28 5.95
N ILE A 189 -5.09 -24.79 4.85
CA ILE A 189 -4.84 -24.30 3.49
C ILE A 189 -5.34 -22.85 3.31
N ALA A 190 -6.40 -22.47 4.03
CA ALA A 190 -6.95 -21.13 4.05
C ALA A 190 -6.66 -20.46 5.39
N LEU A 191 -5.80 -19.44 5.39
CA LEU A 191 -5.46 -18.64 6.57
C LEU A 191 -6.10 -17.26 6.44
N ASN A 192 -6.87 -16.87 7.45
CA ASN A 192 -7.60 -15.62 7.48
C ASN A 192 -6.92 -14.61 8.42
N LEU A 193 -6.25 -13.61 7.84
CA LEU A 193 -5.56 -12.56 8.56
C LEU A 193 -6.44 -11.31 8.64
N SER A 194 -6.95 -11.00 9.83
CA SER A 194 -7.82 -9.85 10.07
C SER A 194 -7.06 -8.70 10.72
N PHE A 195 -7.01 -7.54 10.06
CA PHE A 195 -6.39 -6.32 10.59
C PHE A 195 -7.46 -5.41 11.21
N THR A 196 -7.27 -5.08 12.49
CA THR A 196 -8.22 -4.23 13.25
C THR A 196 -8.17 -2.75 12.89
N VAL A 197 -7.12 -2.32 12.19
CA VAL A 197 -6.92 -0.97 11.69
C VAL A 197 -7.02 -1.00 10.17
N SER A 198 -7.65 0.02 9.59
CA SER A 198 -7.68 0.24 8.15
C SER A 198 -6.26 0.30 7.59
N LEU A 199 -5.96 -0.59 6.64
CA LEU A 199 -4.67 -0.59 5.93
C LEU A 199 -4.49 0.65 5.03
N GLY A 200 -5.54 1.47 4.91
CA GLY A 200 -5.52 2.80 4.32
C GLY A 200 -4.78 3.82 5.18
N LEU A 201 -4.79 3.63 6.51
CA LEU A 201 -4.01 4.41 7.47
C LEU A 201 -2.60 3.87 7.66
N LEU A 202 -2.49 2.55 7.82
CA LEU A 202 -1.24 1.84 8.08
C LEU A 202 -1.02 0.78 7.00
N PRO A 203 -0.37 1.15 5.89
CA PRO A 203 -0.11 0.21 4.81
C PRO A 203 0.82 -0.89 5.30
N VAL A 204 0.45 -2.15 5.08
CA VAL A 204 1.23 -3.30 5.51
C VAL A 204 1.87 -3.96 4.29
N THR A 205 3.17 -4.21 4.39
CA THR A 205 3.89 -5.07 3.46
C THR A 205 3.88 -6.49 4.01
N LEU A 206 3.26 -7.42 3.31
CA LEU A 206 3.22 -8.84 3.63
C LEU A 206 4.07 -9.62 2.62
N SER A 207 4.92 -10.49 3.10
CA SER A 207 5.76 -11.37 2.28
C SER A 207 5.69 -12.79 2.82
N LEU A 208 5.74 -13.78 1.93
CA LEU A 208 5.71 -15.18 2.32
C LEU A 208 6.93 -15.90 1.73
N LYS A 209 7.71 -16.55 2.59
CA LYS A 209 8.86 -17.36 2.19
C LYS A 209 8.63 -18.81 2.55
N THR A 210 8.78 -19.71 1.59
CA THR A 210 8.80 -21.16 1.83
C THR A 210 10.04 -21.54 2.63
N THR A 211 9.87 -22.22 3.76
CA THR A 211 10.96 -22.72 4.61
C THR A 211 11.14 -24.22 4.55
N GLY A 212 10.10 -24.97 4.15
CA GLY A 212 10.17 -26.44 4.04
C GLY A 212 9.06 -27.02 3.19
N CYS A 213 9.23 -28.27 2.76
CA CYS A 213 8.28 -29.00 1.93
C CYS A 213 8.29 -30.52 2.21
N GLY A 214 8.39 -30.90 3.48
CA GLY A 214 8.32 -32.30 3.92
C GLY A 214 9.55 -33.16 3.63
N ILE A 215 10.64 -32.57 3.12
CA ILE A 215 11.91 -33.27 2.92
C ILE A 215 12.68 -33.22 4.24
N LYS A 216 12.74 -34.34 4.96
CA LYS A 216 13.69 -34.49 6.06
C LYS A 216 15.10 -34.45 5.45
N ASN A 217 15.93 -33.50 5.87
CA ASN A 217 17.35 -33.50 5.55
C ASN A 217 17.96 -34.80 6.10
N SER A 218 18.14 -35.81 5.25
CA SER A 218 19.11 -36.87 5.52
C SER A 218 20.50 -36.27 5.31
N ASP A 219 21.26 -36.17 6.40
CA ASP A 219 22.73 -36.15 6.46
C ASP A 219 23.54 -34.97 5.93
N LEU A 220 22.97 -33.76 5.72
CA LEU A 220 23.79 -32.60 5.37
C LEU A 220 23.54 -31.41 6.30
N SER A 221 24.62 -31.01 6.98
CA SER A 221 24.71 -29.98 8.00
C SER A 221 24.09 -28.65 7.57
N ALA A 222 23.27 -28.12 8.46
CA ALA A 222 22.73 -26.77 8.41
C ALA A 222 23.86 -25.76 8.56
N GLU A 223 24.12 -24.96 7.52
CA GLU A 223 24.56 -23.57 7.60
C GLU A 223 24.63 -22.99 6.18
N ASP A 224 23.60 -22.20 5.85
CA ASP A 224 23.46 -21.17 4.81
C ASP A 224 23.58 -21.52 3.31
N ALA A 225 24.23 -22.60 2.88
CA ALA A 225 24.31 -22.97 1.45
C ALA A 225 23.17 -23.90 0.97
N GLY A 226 22.56 -24.68 1.87
CA GLY A 226 21.49 -25.64 1.54
C GLY A 226 20.09 -25.03 1.41
N ASP A 227 19.88 -23.81 1.89
CA ASP A 227 18.57 -23.15 1.91
C ASP A 227 18.08 -22.73 0.53
N ALA A 228 19.00 -22.35 -0.37
CA ALA A 228 18.65 -21.93 -1.72
C ALA A 228 18.20 -23.11 -2.60
N GLU A 229 18.90 -24.24 -2.50
CA GLU A 229 18.56 -25.46 -3.24
C GLU A 229 17.29 -26.10 -2.70
N ASN A 230 17.14 -26.18 -1.37
CA ASN A 230 15.90 -26.61 -0.73
C ASN A 230 14.72 -25.69 -1.08
N SER A 231 14.93 -24.36 -1.09
CA SER A 231 13.90 -23.41 -1.54
C SER A 231 13.49 -23.66 -3.00
N ARG A 232 14.45 -23.97 -3.89
CA ARG A 232 14.17 -24.31 -5.29
C ARG A 232 13.38 -25.60 -5.41
N LEU A 233 13.73 -26.65 -4.65
CA LEU A 233 12.99 -27.91 -4.62
C LEU A 233 11.57 -27.73 -4.08
N CYS A 234 11.41 -26.92 -3.04
CA CYS A 234 10.08 -26.62 -2.50
C CYS A 234 9.22 -25.81 -3.47
N LYS A 235 9.79 -24.87 -4.24
CA LYS A 235 9.06 -24.18 -5.33
C LYS A 235 8.53 -25.11 -6.43
N LEU A 236 9.15 -26.27 -6.62
CA LEU A 236 8.68 -27.28 -7.58
C LEU A 236 7.55 -28.15 -7.00
N ARG A 237 7.47 -28.29 -5.67
CA ARG A 237 6.51 -29.17 -4.99
C ARG A 237 5.27 -28.46 -4.44
N CYS A 238 5.44 -27.26 -3.91
CA CYS A 238 4.38 -26.46 -3.31
C CYS A 238 3.69 -25.61 -4.38
N PHE A 239 2.37 -25.47 -4.30
CA PHE A 239 1.70 -24.48 -5.13
C PHE A 239 2.06 -23.05 -4.67
N PRO A 240 2.19 -22.07 -5.60
CA PRO A 240 2.43 -20.68 -5.25
C PRO A 240 1.29 -20.12 -4.39
N ALA A 241 1.65 -19.47 -3.28
CA ALA A 241 0.66 -18.91 -2.38
C ALA A 241 -0.12 -17.75 -3.04
N VAL A 242 -1.44 -17.74 -2.84
CA VAL A 242 -2.32 -16.68 -3.32
C VAL A 242 -2.82 -15.87 -2.14
N ALA A 243 -2.71 -14.55 -2.22
CA ALA A 243 -3.35 -13.62 -1.29
C ALA A 243 -4.60 -13.02 -1.92
N ILE A 244 -5.67 -12.96 -1.14
CA ILE A 244 -6.88 -12.24 -1.47
C ILE A 244 -7.11 -11.23 -0.35
N ALA A 245 -6.91 -9.96 -0.63
CA ALA A 245 -7.09 -8.87 0.33
C ALA A 245 -8.38 -8.11 0.00
N TRP A 246 -9.22 -7.83 0.99
CA TRP A 246 -10.39 -6.99 0.79
C TRP A 246 -10.66 -6.05 1.95
N ASP A 247 -11.19 -4.88 1.59
CA ASP A 247 -11.68 -3.85 2.49
C ASP A 247 -12.99 -3.28 1.93
N ARG A 248 -13.80 -2.65 2.79
CA ARG A 248 -15.00 -1.90 2.38
C ARG A 248 -14.66 -0.76 1.42
N THR A 249 -13.48 -0.16 1.55
CA THR A 249 -13.09 1.06 0.84
C THR A 249 -12.32 0.78 -0.45
N SER A 250 -11.43 -0.21 -0.48
CA SER A 250 -10.63 -0.55 -1.67
C SER A 250 -11.21 -1.68 -2.52
N GLY A 251 -12.16 -2.45 -1.98
CA GLY A 251 -12.72 -3.61 -2.67
C GLY A 251 -11.77 -4.81 -2.61
N LEU A 252 -11.90 -5.73 -3.58
CA LEU A 252 -11.19 -6.99 -3.63
C LEU A 252 -9.91 -6.88 -4.48
N HIS A 253 -8.77 -7.21 -3.88
CA HIS A 253 -7.46 -7.31 -4.53
C HIS A 253 -6.96 -8.75 -4.46
N VAL A 254 -6.44 -9.26 -5.58
CA VAL A 254 -5.91 -10.63 -5.68
C VAL A 254 -4.45 -10.58 -6.10
N TYR A 255 -3.60 -11.26 -5.34
CA TYR A 255 -2.18 -11.40 -5.55
C TYR A 255 -1.87 -12.88 -5.80
N PRO A 256 -1.63 -13.28 -7.07
CA PRO A 256 -1.56 -14.68 -7.45
C PRO A 256 -0.24 -15.37 -7.06
N ASN A 257 0.81 -14.63 -6.66
CA ASN A 257 2.10 -15.24 -6.29
C ASN A 257 2.83 -14.46 -5.19
N LEU A 258 2.55 -14.81 -3.94
CA LEU A 258 3.16 -14.21 -2.75
C LEU A 258 4.59 -14.70 -2.44
N ASN A 259 5.08 -15.73 -3.13
CA ASN A 259 6.41 -16.31 -2.89
C ASN A 259 7.53 -15.47 -3.53
N SER A 260 7.22 -14.70 -4.57
CA SER A 260 8.13 -13.78 -5.24
C SER A 260 7.79 -12.31 -5.04
N GLU A 261 6.51 -12.01 -4.74
CA GLU A 261 6.02 -10.65 -4.61
C GLU A 261 5.78 -10.29 -3.15
N THR A 262 6.18 -9.07 -2.77
CA THR A 262 5.73 -8.46 -1.52
C THR A 262 4.39 -7.80 -1.76
N VAL A 263 3.36 -8.24 -1.04
CA VAL A 263 2.04 -7.63 -1.13
C VAL A 263 2.05 -6.34 -0.32
N ILE A 264 1.87 -5.22 -1.00
CA ILE A 264 1.54 -3.95 -0.35
C ILE A 264 0.02 -3.92 -0.26
N VAL A 265 -0.52 -4.30 0.90
CA VAL A 265 -1.96 -4.20 1.10
C VAL A 265 -2.26 -2.73 1.37
N ASP A 266 -2.82 -2.10 0.34
CA ASP A 266 -3.19 -0.71 0.32
C ASP A 266 -4.72 -0.60 0.22
N SER A 267 -5.37 0.09 1.18
CA SER A 267 -6.75 0.54 1.00
C SER A 267 -6.84 2.05 0.79
N ALA A 268 -7.96 2.51 0.22
CA ALA A 268 -8.20 3.94 -0.01
C ALA A 268 -7.94 4.72 1.29
N PRO A 269 -7.37 5.94 1.22
CA PRO A 269 -6.88 6.62 2.40
C PRO A 269 -8.05 6.88 3.35
N ALA A 270 -8.01 6.19 4.48
CA ALA A 270 -9.07 6.26 5.46
C ALA A 270 -9.00 7.57 6.24
N LEU A 271 -10.16 8.09 6.62
CA LEU A 271 -10.24 9.24 7.51
C LEU A 271 -9.99 8.76 8.94
N TRP A 272 -9.06 9.40 9.65
CA TRP A 272 -8.77 9.12 11.07
C TRP A 272 -9.98 9.33 12.01
N ASN A 273 -11.10 9.86 11.48
CA ASN A 273 -12.37 10.03 12.17
C ASN A 273 -13.30 8.81 12.03
N SER A 274 -12.93 7.77 11.27
CA SER A 274 -13.72 6.55 11.16
C SER A 274 -13.80 5.87 12.53
N ALA A 275 -15.00 5.50 12.98
CA ALA A 275 -15.18 4.81 14.25
C ALA A 275 -14.31 3.54 14.31
N HIS A 276 -13.65 3.30 15.45
CA HIS A 276 -12.88 2.09 15.70
C HIS A 276 -13.72 0.84 15.33
N GLY A 277 -13.19 0.01 14.43
CA GLY A 277 -13.84 -1.22 13.97
C GLY A 277 -14.76 -1.08 12.75
N SER A 278 -14.96 0.12 12.19
CA SER A 278 -15.74 0.33 10.96
C SER A 278 -15.02 -0.17 9.70
N GLU A 279 -13.68 -0.17 9.71
CA GLU A 279 -12.81 -0.52 8.59
C GLU A 279 -11.82 -1.61 9.03
N LYS A 280 -12.23 -2.87 8.88
CA LYS A 280 -11.34 -4.03 9.03
C LYS A 280 -10.91 -4.45 7.63
N THR A 281 -9.61 -4.54 7.40
CA THR A 281 -9.08 -5.14 6.19
C THR A 281 -8.78 -6.62 6.47
N THR A 282 -9.22 -7.49 5.58
CA THR A 282 -9.02 -8.93 5.73
C THR A 282 -8.18 -9.46 4.58
N VAL A 283 -7.21 -10.32 4.90
CA VAL A 283 -6.32 -10.97 3.92
C VAL A 283 -6.46 -12.48 4.08
N LEU A 284 -7.08 -13.12 3.10
CA LEU A 284 -7.15 -14.57 3.00
C LEU A 284 -5.93 -15.07 2.22
N LEU A 285 -5.10 -15.89 2.86
CA LEU A 285 -3.99 -16.59 2.24
C LEU A 285 -4.41 -18.01 1.91
N LEU A 286 -4.21 -18.41 0.65
CA LEU A 286 -4.32 -19.78 0.19
C LEU A 286 -2.90 -20.33 0.02
N VAL A 287 -2.52 -21.28 0.87
CA VAL A 287 -1.14 -21.78 1.02
C VAL A 287 -1.10 -23.30 1.11
N ASP A 288 -0.07 -23.94 0.56
CA ASP A 288 -0.01 -25.41 0.48
C ASP A 288 0.23 -26.06 1.85
N PRO A 289 -0.73 -26.81 2.43
CA PRO A 289 -0.56 -27.42 3.75
C PRO A 289 0.58 -28.44 3.82
N HIS A 290 1.10 -28.94 2.69
CA HIS A 290 2.26 -29.86 2.68
C HIS A 290 3.59 -29.14 2.94
N CYS A 291 3.59 -27.81 2.91
CA CYS A 291 4.78 -27.00 2.99
C CYS A 291 4.78 -26.13 4.25
N ALA A 292 5.98 -25.77 4.69
CA ALA A 292 6.18 -24.81 5.77
C ALA A 292 6.50 -23.44 5.17
N TYR A 293 5.93 -22.40 5.80
CA TYR A 293 6.09 -21.03 5.36
C TYR A 293 6.49 -20.13 6.54
N LYS A 294 7.18 -19.05 6.21
CA LYS A 294 7.47 -17.94 7.08
C LYS A 294 6.84 -16.70 6.47
N ALA A 295 5.79 -16.20 7.09
CA ALA A 295 5.16 -14.94 6.71
C ALA A 295 5.83 -13.81 7.48
N SER A 296 6.32 -12.81 6.77
CA SER A 296 6.90 -11.62 7.39
C SER A 296 6.05 -10.41 7.02
N TYR A 297 5.71 -9.61 8.02
CA TYR A 297 4.91 -8.40 7.85
C TYR A 297 5.53 -7.19 8.55
N SER A 298 5.35 -6.03 7.95
CA SER A 298 5.82 -4.75 8.48
C SER A 298 4.94 -3.60 7.99
N VAL A 299 4.77 -2.58 8.82
CA VAL A 299 4.06 -1.35 8.44
C VAL A 299 5.03 -0.42 7.72
N SER A 300 4.64 0.06 6.53
CA SER A 300 5.41 1.05 5.79
C SER A 300 5.16 2.45 6.35
N VAL A 301 6.04 2.90 7.25
CA VAL A 301 5.95 4.22 7.89
C VAL A 301 6.02 5.35 6.85
N THR A 302 6.86 5.20 5.83
CA THR A 302 7.01 6.18 4.75
C THR A 302 5.73 6.32 3.93
N ALA A 303 5.08 5.19 3.60
CA ALA A 303 3.80 5.21 2.89
C ALA A 303 2.68 5.80 3.75
N ALA A 304 2.61 5.43 5.03
CA ALA A 304 1.65 5.99 5.98
C ALA A 304 1.82 7.51 6.14
N ALA A 305 3.06 7.98 6.32
CA ALA A 305 3.37 9.40 6.44
C ALA A 305 3.04 10.17 5.15
N GLY A 306 3.39 9.62 3.99
CA GLY A 306 3.04 10.19 2.69
C GLY A 306 1.53 10.38 2.54
N ARG A 307 0.72 9.40 2.93
CA ARG A 307 -0.74 9.51 2.90
C ARG A 307 -1.29 10.51 3.88
N PHE A 308 -0.76 10.56 5.10
CA PHE A 308 -1.15 11.55 6.08
C PHE A 308 -0.94 12.96 5.51
N LEU A 309 0.24 13.21 4.91
CA LEU A 309 0.56 14.49 4.29
C LEU A 309 -0.37 14.80 3.11
N LEU A 310 -0.67 13.83 2.25
CA LEU A 310 -1.58 14.01 1.12
C LEU A 310 -3.01 14.31 1.58
N LEU A 311 -3.52 13.55 2.54
CA LEU A 311 -4.91 13.66 3.01
C LEU A 311 -5.14 14.93 3.83
N TYR A 312 -4.14 15.38 4.58
CA TYR A 312 -4.22 16.60 5.39
C TYR A 312 -3.46 17.80 4.82
N PHE A 313 -3.02 17.73 3.55
CA PHE A 313 -2.24 18.79 2.91
C PHE A 313 -2.87 20.18 3.05
N SER A 314 -4.17 20.28 2.78
CA SER A 314 -4.90 21.55 2.89
C SER A 314 -4.90 22.13 4.31
N LYS A 315 -5.03 21.27 5.33
CA LYS A 315 -4.97 21.68 6.75
C LYS A 315 -3.57 22.11 7.14
N ILE A 316 -2.55 21.36 6.73
CA ILE A 316 -1.15 21.67 6.99
C ILE A 316 -0.77 23.00 6.32
N ALA A 317 -1.16 23.21 5.06
CA ALA A 317 -0.91 24.45 4.34
C ALA A 317 -1.62 25.64 5.00
N GLY A 318 -2.90 25.51 5.38
CA GLY A 318 -3.63 26.54 6.11
C GLY A 318 -2.97 26.91 7.44
N LEU A 319 -2.53 25.90 8.21
CA LEU A 319 -1.76 26.12 9.44
C LEU A 319 -0.41 26.78 9.17
N ALA A 320 0.30 26.42 8.09
CA ALA A 320 1.57 27.04 7.74
C ALA A 320 1.41 28.54 7.47
N PHE A 321 0.36 28.96 6.75
CA PHE A 321 0.03 30.39 6.61
C PHE A 321 -0.24 31.06 7.95
N ALA A 322 -1.01 30.42 8.83
CA ALA A 322 -1.28 30.95 10.17
C ALA A 322 0.01 31.12 11.01
N VAL A 323 0.94 30.16 10.92
CA VAL A 323 2.26 30.23 11.58
C VAL A 323 3.08 31.41 11.06
N VAL A 324 3.10 31.64 9.74
CA VAL A 324 3.80 32.78 9.14
C VAL A 324 3.18 34.11 9.60
N PHE A 325 1.85 34.23 9.57
CA PHE A 325 1.18 35.43 10.08
C PHE A 325 1.44 35.67 11.56
N PHE A 326 1.46 34.61 12.37
CA PHE A 326 1.83 34.72 13.78
C PHE A 326 3.25 35.25 13.96
N ALA A 327 4.22 34.74 13.19
CA ALA A 327 5.60 35.19 13.25
C ALA A 327 5.74 36.67 12.83
N LEU A 328 5.08 37.07 11.74
CA LEU A 328 5.07 38.46 11.27
C LEU A 328 4.39 39.40 12.27
N MET A 329 3.26 38.99 12.85
CA MET A 329 2.58 39.76 13.89
C MET A 329 3.49 39.99 15.10
N ARG A 330 4.28 38.98 15.49
CA ARG A 330 5.24 39.11 16.59
C ARG A 330 6.38 40.08 16.27
N GLN A 331 6.89 40.06 15.05
CA GLN A 331 7.91 41.02 14.61
C GLN A 331 7.35 42.44 14.56
N ALA A 332 6.14 42.62 14.02
CA ALA A 332 5.46 43.91 13.97
C ALA A 332 5.19 44.47 15.37
N HIS A 333 4.75 43.62 16.31
CA HIS A 333 4.51 44.02 17.69
C HIS A 333 5.81 44.40 18.43
N ALA A 334 6.91 43.66 18.20
CA ALA A 334 8.20 44.03 18.76
C ALA A 334 8.72 45.36 18.20
N TRP A 335 8.50 45.59 16.90
CA TRP A 335 8.81 46.86 16.24
C TRP A 335 7.99 48.03 16.81
N GLU A 336 6.69 47.84 17.02
CA GLU A 336 5.80 48.87 17.57
C GLU A 336 6.13 49.23 19.03
N LEU A 337 6.71 48.30 19.78
CA LEU A 337 7.17 48.49 21.16
C LEU A 337 8.63 48.97 21.26
N ASP A 338 9.29 49.30 20.13
CA ASP A 338 10.73 49.66 20.06
C ASP A 338 11.66 48.61 20.70
N MET A 339 11.25 47.34 20.70
CA MET A 339 12.02 46.21 21.21
C MET A 339 12.87 45.59 20.08
N PRO A 340 13.95 44.87 20.39
CA PRO A 340 14.74 44.19 19.37
C PRO A 340 13.87 43.19 18.59
N ILE A 341 13.77 43.37 17.27
CA ILE A 341 12.95 42.52 16.41
C ILE A 341 13.52 41.09 16.43
N PRO A 342 12.74 40.08 16.86
CA PRO A 342 13.21 38.70 16.84
C PRO A 342 13.37 38.19 15.40
N SER A 343 14.32 37.28 15.20
CA SER A 343 14.43 36.58 13.92
C SER A 343 13.16 35.77 13.62
N MET A 344 12.87 35.51 12.34
CA MET A 344 11.71 34.70 11.95
C MET A 344 11.73 33.31 12.60
N LEU A 345 12.91 32.71 12.76
CA LEU A 345 13.06 31.41 13.44
C LEU A 345 12.69 31.50 14.92
N THR A 346 13.18 32.54 15.62
CA THR A 346 12.85 32.77 17.03
C THR A 346 11.36 33.06 17.22
N ALA A 347 10.74 33.80 16.29
CA ALA A 347 9.30 34.07 16.31
C ALA A 347 8.46 32.78 16.15
N VAL A 348 8.88 31.86 15.29
CA VAL A 348 8.24 30.53 15.14
C VAL A 348 8.51 29.63 16.35
N GLU A 349 9.68 29.72 16.99
CA GLU A 349 9.98 28.98 18.23
C GLU A 349 8.98 29.32 19.34
N TYR A 350 8.59 30.59 19.48
CA TYR A 350 7.55 31.01 20.43
C TYR A 350 6.20 30.37 20.15
N ASN A 351 5.87 30.08 18.89
CA ASN A 351 4.66 29.34 18.53
C ASN A 351 4.74 27.88 19.01
N MET A 352 5.91 27.27 18.93
CA MET A 352 6.14 25.87 19.35
C MET A 352 6.12 25.65 20.87
N ARG A 353 6.15 26.71 21.69
CA ARG A 353 6.04 26.60 23.15
C ARG A 353 4.61 26.22 23.55
N LEU A 354 4.35 24.91 23.58
CA LEU A 354 3.14 24.33 24.18
C LEU A 354 3.02 24.78 25.65
N PRO A 355 1.80 25.05 26.15
CA PRO A 355 0.51 24.66 25.56
C PRO A 355 -0.30 25.80 24.92
N LEU A 356 0.03 27.07 25.20
CA LEU A 356 -0.87 28.20 24.95
C LEU A 356 -1.19 28.45 23.45
N PRO A 357 -0.20 28.53 22.53
CA PRO A 357 -0.46 28.83 21.12
C PRO A 357 -1.19 27.68 20.40
N PHE A 358 -0.89 26.45 20.81
CA PHE A 358 -1.56 25.26 20.30
C PHE A 358 -3.03 25.20 20.75
N LEU A 359 -3.30 25.49 22.03
CA LEU A 359 -4.66 25.50 22.57
C LEU A 359 -5.54 26.56 21.89
N THR A 360 -5.04 27.77 21.64
CA THR A 360 -5.84 28.79 20.94
C THR A 360 -6.14 28.40 19.50
N MET A 361 -5.15 27.83 18.79
CA MET A 361 -5.30 27.39 17.40
C MET A 361 -6.17 26.13 17.23
N THR A 362 -6.29 25.28 18.25
CA THR A 362 -7.07 24.02 18.17
C THR A 362 -8.41 24.08 18.89
N ALA A 363 -8.52 24.79 20.01
CA ALA A 363 -9.77 24.88 20.78
C ALA A 363 -10.85 25.68 20.05
N ILE A 364 -10.49 26.76 19.32
CA ILE A 364 -11.45 27.56 18.56
C ILE A 364 -12.03 26.75 17.37
N PRO A 365 -11.23 26.03 16.57
CA PRO A 365 -11.78 25.16 15.53
C PRO A 365 -12.50 23.91 16.07
N LEU A 366 -12.28 23.49 17.32
CA LEU A 366 -13.02 22.41 17.99
C LEU A 366 -14.39 22.84 18.48
N SER A 367 -14.51 24.07 18.98
CA SER A 367 -15.76 24.56 19.56
C SER A 367 -16.87 24.68 18.52
N ILE A 368 -16.54 25.04 17.27
CA ILE A 368 -17.50 25.17 16.17
C ILE A 368 -18.17 23.83 15.78
N PRO A 369 -17.44 22.75 15.44
CA PRO A 369 -18.04 21.45 15.13
C PRO A 369 -18.65 20.78 16.36
N LEU A 370 -18.14 21.03 17.57
CA LEU A 370 -18.77 20.56 18.80
C LEU A 370 -20.15 21.22 18.99
N LEU A 371 -20.22 22.54 18.81
CA LEU A 371 -21.47 23.31 18.85
C LEU A 371 -22.45 22.84 17.76
N LEU A 372 -21.96 22.65 16.53
CA LEU A 372 -22.76 22.13 15.41
C LEU A 372 -23.26 20.69 15.66
N SER A 373 -22.43 19.81 16.24
CA SER A 373 -22.82 18.43 16.55
C SER A 373 -23.90 18.38 17.64
N ILE A 374 -23.79 19.26 18.65
CA ILE A 374 -24.83 19.46 19.68
C ILE A 374 -26.13 19.97 19.04
N LEU A 375 -26.03 20.89 18.09
CA LEU A 375 -27.18 21.43 17.34
C LEU A 375 -27.81 20.41 16.38
N GLN A 376 -27.04 19.46 15.84
CA GLN A 376 -27.47 18.51 14.79
C GLN A 376 -27.77 17.09 15.30
N LEU A 377 -27.72 16.84 16.63
CA LEU A 377 -28.00 15.53 17.26
C LEU A 377 -27.22 14.35 16.64
N HIS A 378 -26.10 14.61 15.97
CA HIS A 378 -25.24 13.58 15.36
C HIS A 378 -24.24 13.03 16.38
N LEU A 379 -23.79 11.78 16.17
CA LEU A 379 -22.77 11.12 16.98
C LEU A 379 -21.55 12.04 17.16
N PHE A 380 -21.12 12.24 18.41
CA PHE A 380 -19.93 13.02 18.72
C PHE A 380 -18.71 12.43 17.98
N PRO A 381 -17.96 13.23 17.18
CA PRO A 381 -16.69 12.78 16.64
C PRO A 381 -15.73 12.47 17.79
N SER A 382 -14.86 11.48 17.62
CA SER A 382 -13.83 11.15 18.61
C SER A 382 -12.89 12.34 18.81
N ILE A 383 -13.12 13.13 19.85
CA ILE A 383 -12.35 14.33 20.21
C ILE A 383 -10.86 14.01 20.30
N LEU A 384 -10.52 12.82 20.81
CA LEU A 384 -9.14 12.34 20.91
C LEU A 384 -8.45 12.25 19.54
N ASN A 385 -9.09 11.65 18.52
CA ASN A 385 -8.48 11.54 17.19
C ASN A 385 -8.36 12.91 16.54
N PHE A 386 -9.34 13.80 16.75
CA PHE A 386 -9.24 15.17 16.25
C PHE A 386 -8.03 15.91 16.86
N LEU A 387 -7.83 15.79 18.18
CA LEU A 387 -6.70 16.41 18.87
C LEU A 387 -5.36 15.85 18.38
N ILE A 388 -5.26 14.53 18.22
CA ILE A 388 -4.06 13.86 17.70
C ILE A 388 -3.75 14.32 16.27
N VAL A 389 -4.73 14.30 15.37
CA VAL A 389 -4.55 14.72 13.97
C VAL A 389 -4.19 16.20 13.88
N SER A 390 -4.83 17.05 14.68
CA SER A 390 -4.55 18.49 14.71
C SER A 390 -3.16 18.79 15.26
N LEU A 391 -2.73 18.06 16.30
CA LEU A 391 -1.37 18.14 16.83
C LEU A 391 -0.34 17.73 15.77
N LEU A 392 -0.56 16.62 15.06
CA LEU A 392 0.32 16.16 13.99
C LEU A 392 0.39 17.18 12.84
N CYS A 393 -0.75 17.73 12.41
CA CYS A 393 -0.79 18.78 11.38
C CYS A 393 -0.07 20.04 11.85
N TYR A 394 -0.21 20.42 13.12
CA TYR A 394 0.45 21.58 13.72
C TYR A 394 1.98 21.42 13.74
N VAL A 395 2.47 20.27 14.20
CA VAL A 395 3.91 19.95 14.21
C VAL A 395 4.46 19.95 12.78
N ALA A 396 3.75 19.32 11.84
CA ALA A 396 4.15 19.28 10.43
C ALA A 396 4.21 20.68 9.80
N ALA A 397 3.21 21.52 10.06
CA ALA A 397 3.16 22.90 9.56
C ALA A 397 4.34 23.73 10.10
N ASN A 398 4.56 23.75 11.42
CA ASN A 398 5.69 24.47 12.01
C ASN A 398 7.03 23.95 11.48
N GLY A 399 7.21 22.62 11.39
CA GLY A 399 8.41 22.00 10.82
C GLY A 399 8.64 22.44 9.37
N SER A 400 7.60 22.46 8.54
CA SER A 400 7.70 22.91 7.15
C SER A 400 8.11 24.38 7.02
N VAL A 401 7.57 25.27 7.88
CA VAL A 401 7.94 26.69 7.91
C VAL A 401 9.38 26.87 8.38
N ILE A 402 9.83 26.11 9.39
CA ILE A 402 11.22 26.14 9.84
C ILE A 402 12.17 25.73 8.71
N ILE A 403 11.89 24.63 8.01
CA ILE A 403 12.68 24.18 6.86
C ILE A 403 12.71 25.26 5.77
N LEU A 404 11.56 25.87 5.47
CA LEU A 404 11.47 26.95 4.50
C LEU A 404 12.34 28.16 4.90
N ILE A 405 12.32 28.56 6.17
CA ILE A 405 13.16 29.64 6.71
C ILE A 405 14.64 29.31 6.51
N PHE A 406 15.08 28.10 6.87
CA PHE A 406 16.47 27.67 6.69
C PHE A 406 16.88 27.66 5.22
N MET A 407 16.04 27.12 4.33
CA MET A 407 16.32 27.09 2.89
C MET A 407 16.44 28.51 2.31
N LEU A 408 15.54 29.41 2.68
CA LEU A 408 15.61 30.82 2.29
C LEU A 408 16.88 31.49 2.82
N GLN A 409 17.23 31.27 4.09
CA GLN A 409 18.43 31.83 4.69
C GLN A 409 19.71 31.36 3.98
N MET A 410 19.78 30.08 3.60
CA MET A 410 20.90 29.54 2.82
C MET A 410 20.97 30.18 1.43
N VAL A 411 19.84 30.36 0.75
CA VAL A 411 19.78 31.04 -0.55
C VAL A 411 20.23 32.49 -0.45
N PHE A 412 19.75 33.24 0.56
CA PHE A 412 20.17 34.62 0.79
C PHE A 412 21.66 34.72 1.15
N TYR A 413 22.18 33.78 1.93
CA TYR A 413 23.61 33.73 2.25
C TYR A 413 24.46 33.48 1.00
N LEU A 414 24.09 32.50 0.17
CA LEU A 414 24.76 32.23 -1.10
C LEU A 414 24.70 33.44 -2.04
N ALA A 415 23.55 34.10 -2.12
CA ALA A 415 23.39 35.32 -2.90
C ALA A 415 24.26 36.47 -2.37
N ALA A 416 24.35 36.64 -1.05
CA ALA A 416 25.21 37.64 -0.42
C ALA A 416 26.70 37.36 -0.67
N VAL A 417 27.15 36.11 -0.53
CA VAL A 417 28.53 35.70 -0.83
C VAL A 417 28.85 35.91 -2.30
N ALA A 418 27.96 35.49 -3.21
CA ALA A 418 28.12 35.72 -4.64
C ALA A 418 28.20 37.22 -4.95
N HIS A 419 27.31 38.03 -4.38
CA HIS A 419 27.31 39.48 -4.54
C HIS A 419 28.62 40.13 -4.06
N VAL A 420 29.10 39.77 -2.87
CA VAL A 420 30.38 40.27 -2.34
C VAL A 420 31.55 39.81 -3.22
N PHE A 421 31.52 38.56 -3.69
CA PHE A 421 32.54 38.03 -4.58
C PHE A 421 32.58 38.80 -5.91
N PHE A 422 31.44 38.97 -6.58
CA PHE A 422 31.34 39.76 -7.81
C PHE A 422 31.76 41.21 -7.59
N LYS A 423 31.31 41.85 -6.49
CA LYS A 423 31.70 43.23 -6.16
C LYS A 423 33.21 43.36 -5.96
N LYS A 424 33.85 42.47 -5.20
CA LYS A 424 35.31 42.47 -5.01
C LYS A 424 36.05 42.23 -6.32
N ARG A 425 35.59 41.28 -7.14
CA ARG A 425 36.21 40.99 -8.44
C ARG A 425 36.08 42.16 -9.40
N TRP A 426 34.94 42.85 -9.38
CA TRP A 426 34.69 44.06 -10.15
C TRP A 426 35.60 45.21 -9.72
N GLN A 427 35.72 45.47 -8.40
CA GLN A 427 36.61 46.50 -7.86
C GLN A 427 38.09 46.24 -8.17
N VAL A 428 38.53 44.97 -8.17
CA VAL A 428 39.89 44.59 -8.59
C VAL A 428 40.10 44.81 -10.09
N TRP A 429 39.08 44.59 -10.91
CA TRP A 429 39.10 44.89 -12.34
C TRP A 429 39.15 46.40 -12.61
N GLU A 430 38.43 47.19 -11.81
CA GLU A 430 38.46 48.65 -11.85
C GLU A 430 39.85 49.23 -11.58
N GLY A 431 40.64 48.57 -10.73
CA GLY A 431 42.00 48.98 -10.38
C GLY A 431 43.10 48.59 -11.36
N ASN A 432 42.87 47.68 -12.32
CA ASN A 432 43.96 46.99 -13.03
C ASN A 432 43.94 47.07 -14.58
N PHE A 433 43.12 47.94 -15.19
CA PHE A 433 43.10 48.42 -16.60
C PHE A 433 41.71 48.33 -17.28
N CYS A 434 41.43 49.36 -18.09
CA CYS A 434 40.43 49.44 -19.18
C CYS A 434 39.02 49.98 -18.87
N LEU A 435 38.89 51.07 -18.09
CA LEU A 435 37.63 51.84 -18.00
C LEU A 435 37.44 52.93 -19.08
N VAL A 436 38.37 53.13 -20.01
CA VAL A 436 38.15 54.12 -21.09
C VAL A 436 37.01 53.70 -22.01
N PHE A 437 36.86 52.39 -22.29
CA PHE A 437 35.82 51.89 -23.20
C PHE A 437 34.43 51.87 -22.55
N LEU A 438 34.32 51.54 -21.27
CA LEU A 438 33.05 51.56 -20.54
C LEU A 438 32.60 52.99 -20.21
N GLN A 439 33.52 53.88 -19.82
CA GLN A 439 33.23 55.30 -19.62
C GLN A 439 32.78 55.96 -20.94
N TRP A 440 33.38 55.56 -22.07
CA TRP A 440 32.97 55.97 -23.41
C TRP A 440 31.57 55.44 -23.77
N PHE A 441 31.26 54.18 -23.46
CA PHE A 441 29.93 53.61 -23.67
C PHE A 441 28.84 54.28 -22.80
N ILE A 442 29.15 54.61 -21.54
CA ILE A 442 28.26 55.35 -20.65
C ILE A 442 28.09 56.80 -21.12
N ASN A 443 29.12 57.43 -21.69
CA ASN A 443 29.02 58.75 -22.32
C ASN A 443 28.25 58.74 -23.64
N ILE A 444 28.18 57.61 -24.35
CA ILE A 444 27.32 57.43 -25.53
C ILE A 444 25.88 57.19 -25.10
N ALA A 445 25.65 56.40 -24.06
CA ALA A 445 24.32 56.20 -23.47
C ALA A 445 23.75 57.49 -22.86
N SER A 446 24.60 58.38 -22.33
CA SER A 446 24.17 59.68 -21.81
C SER A 446 23.70 60.64 -22.90
N ARG A 447 24.17 60.50 -24.16
CA ARG A 447 23.65 61.24 -25.32
C ARG A 447 22.25 60.79 -25.75
N PHE A 448 21.86 59.54 -25.47
CA PHE A 448 20.49 59.06 -25.68
C PHE A 448 19.50 59.56 -24.61
N SER A 449 19.97 60.20 -23.53
CA SER A 449 19.14 60.74 -22.46
C SER A 449 18.44 62.08 -22.79
N ALA A 450 18.58 62.58 -24.02
CA ALA A 450 17.98 63.84 -24.47
C ALA A 450 16.46 63.74 -24.80
N PHE A 451 15.86 62.55 -24.73
CA PHE A 451 14.42 62.37 -24.91
C PHE A 451 13.65 62.84 -23.67
N LYS A 452 12.72 63.79 -23.87
CA LYS A 452 11.78 64.33 -22.85
C LYS A 452 11.11 63.26 -21.98
N VAL A 453 10.92 62.05 -22.51
CA VAL A 453 10.33 60.89 -21.82
C VAL A 453 11.22 60.36 -20.69
N VAL A 454 12.55 60.37 -20.84
CA VAL A 454 13.50 59.89 -19.83
C VAL A 454 13.59 60.88 -18.65
N ARG A 455 13.40 62.19 -18.88
CA ARG A 455 13.27 63.18 -17.80
C ARG A 455 12.00 63.00 -16.97
N LEU A 456 10.89 62.59 -17.60
CA LEU A 456 9.64 62.29 -16.91
C LEU A 456 9.73 61.00 -16.07
N VAL A 457 10.41 59.98 -16.60
CA VAL A 457 10.69 58.71 -15.90
C VAL A 457 11.66 58.91 -14.72
N ARG A 458 12.63 59.82 -14.83
CA ARG A 458 13.56 60.16 -13.74
C ARG A 458 12.92 61.00 -12.64
N SER A 459 11.82 61.70 -12.90
CA SER A 459 11.16 62.54 -11.88
C SER A 459 10.33 61.75 -10.88
N ASN A 460 9.95 60.51 -11.20
CA ASN A 460 9.19 59.62 -10.31
C ASN A 460 9.53 58.13 -10.55
N PRO A 461 10.72 57.67 -10.13
CA PRO A 461 11.16 56.29 -10.31
C PRO A 461 10.23 55.28 -9.62
N VAL A 462 9.59 55.69 -8.52
CA VAL A 462 8.59 54.91 -7.77
C VAL A 462 7.35 54.59 -8.60
N PHE A 463 6.94 55.51 -9.48
CA PHE A 463 5.75 55.31 -10.31
C PHE A 463 6.01 54.27 -11.41
N VAL A 464 7.21 54.29 -12.00
CA VAL A 464 7.61 53.35 -13.05
C VAL A 464 7.87 51.96 -12.51
N THR A 465 8.50 51.85 -11.33
CA THR A 465 8.67 50.55 -10.65
C THR A 465 7.32 49.99 -10.21
N ALA A 466 6.40 50.81 -9.68
CA ALA A 466 5.05 50.38 -9.35
C ALA A 466 4.25 49.91 -10.58
N LEU A 467 4.27 50.65 -11.70
CA LEU A 467 3.56 50.25 -12.93
C LEU A 467 4.11 48.95 -13.51
N SER A 468 5.44 48.78 -13.51
CA SER A 468 6.09 47.55 -13.96
C SER A 468 5.76 46.36 -13.05
N ALA A 469 5.75 46.56 -11.72
CA ALA A 469 5.40 45.53 -10.75
C ALA A 469 3.93 45.11 -10.86
N ILE A 470 3.01 46.06 -11.09
CA ILE A 470 1.59 45.79 -11.32
C ILE A 470 1.41 44.99 -12.62
N PHE A 471 2.08 45.38 -13.71
CA PHE A 471 1.97 44.67 -14.98
C PHE A 471 2.51 43.24 -14.90
N LEU A 472 3.66 43.04 -14.24
CA LEU A 472 4.26 41.72 -14.01
C LEU A 472 3.45 40.84 -13.04
N ALA A 473 2.86 41.43 -12.00
CA ALA A 473 2.02 40.72 -11.03
C ALA A 473 0.65 40.33 -11.60
N CYS A 474 0.05 41.18 -12.43
CA CYS A 474 -1.28 40.95 -13.01
C CYS A 474 -1.27 40.07 -14.26
N PHE A 475 -0.21 40.11 -15.08
CA PHE A 475 -0.22 39.46 -16.40
C PHE A 475 0.79 38.30 -16.57
N ILE A 476 1.76 38.13 -15.66
CA ILE A 476 2.84 37.15 -15.85
C ILE A 476 2.93 36.17 -14.68
N HIS A 477 3.34 36.62 -13.49
CA HIS A 477 3.39 35.78 -12.29
C HIS A 477 3.61 36.64 -11.03
N PRO A 478 2.87 36.42 -9.92
CA PRO A 478 2.99 37.24 -8.70
C PRO A 478 4.42 37.31 -8.14
N ALA A 479 5.17 36.21 -8.24
CA ALA A 479 6.56 36.14 -7.77
C ALA A 479 7.50 37.12 -8.50
N LEU A 480 7.27 37.38 -9.80
CA LEU A 480 8.12 38.27 -10.59
C LEU A 480 7.90 39.75 -10.24
N GLY A 481 6.64 40.14 -10.04
CA GLY A 481 6.30 41.49 -9.57
C GLY A 481 6.90 41.78 -8.18
N LEU A 482 6.86 40.78 -7.29
CA LEU A 482 7.44 40.88 -5.95
C LEU A 482 8.97 40.99 -5.98
N SER A 483 9.65 40.26 -6.88
CA SER A 483 11.10 40.42 -7.07
C SER A 483 11.51 41.79 -7.60
N VAL A 484 10.73 42.43 -8.48
CA VAL A 484 11.03 43.79 -8.97
C VAL A 484 10.88 44.82 -7.85
N VAL A 485 9.85 44.68 -7.01
CA VAL A 485 9.67 45.55 -5.83
C VAL A 485 10.81 45.38 -4.83
N LEU A 486 11.23 44.14 -4.57
CA LEU A 486 12.35 43.86 -3.66
C LEU A 486 13.68 44.40 -4.19
N ILE A 487 13.96 44.26 -5.50
CA ILE A 487 15.16 44.83 -6.12
C ILE A 487 15.12 46.36 -6.04
N SER A 488 13.98 46.99 -6.33
CA SER A 488 13.80 48.43 -6.19
C SER A 488 14.01 48.91 -4.76
N HIS A 489 13.48 48.18 -3.78
CA HIS A 489 13.64 48.51 -2.37
C HIS A 489 15.10 48.35 -1.93
N SER A 490 15.79 47.30 -2.39
CA SER A 490 17.21 47.10 -2.09
C SER A 490 18.11 48.22 -2.65
N LEU A 491 17.79 48.74 -3.85
CA LEU A 491 18.45 49.88 -4.46
C LEU A 491 18.17 51.20 -3.73
N CYS A 492 16.93 51.43 -3.28
CA CYS A 492 16.59 52.61 -2.48
C CYS A 492 17.28 52.58 -1.11
N CYS A 493 17.32 51.42 -0.44
CA CYS A 493 18.06 51.26 0.81
C CYS A 493 19.58 51.43 0.60
N HIS A 494 20.12 50.98 -0.53
CA HIS A 494 21.54 51.19 -0.85
C HIS A 494 21.90 52.67 -1.02
N ASN A 495 21.07 53.44 -1.72
CA ASN A 495 21.25 54.89 -1.89
C ASN A 495 20.99 55.72 -0.61
N ALA A 496 20.37 55.14 0.42
CA ALA A 496 20.20 55.78 1.72
C ALA A 496 21.35 55.45 2.69
N LEU A 497 22.15 54.42 2.38
CA LEU A 497 23.28 53.95 3.19
C LEU A 497 24.66 54.36 2.63
N CYS A 498 24.70 54.91 1.41
CA CYS A 498 25.85 55.57 0.79
C CYS A 498 25.52 57.04 0.60
#